data_AF-A0A1C6CCU3-F1
#
_entry.id   AF-A0A1C6CCU3-F1
#
_cell.length_a   1.000
_cell.length_b   1.000
_cell.length_c   1.000
_cell.angle_alpha   90.00
_cell.angle_beta   90.00
_cell.angle_gamma   90.00
#
_symmetry.space_group_name_H-M   'P 1'
#
loop_
_entity.id
_entity.type
_entity.pdbx_description
1 polymer ?
#
loop_
_entity_poly.entity_id
_entity_poly.type
_entity_poly.pdbx_seq_one_letter_code
_entity_poly.pdbx_strand_id
1 'polypeptide(L)'
;MDMTNKEYGEYVNGKSKPSPILKNLIWAFVIGGLICTVGQGLLNLYKKAGLTAEDAGSAVSMTLIFAAALLTGLGLFDKLAKRAGAGTLVPITGFANAMVSPALEFKSED
;
A
#
# COMPACT_ATOMS: atom_id res chain seq x y z
N MET A 1 28.34 -21.00 21.25
CA MET A 1 28.41 -21.59 19.90
C MET A 1 28.35 -20.44 18.92
N ASP A 2 29.52 -19.95 18.50
CA ASP A 2 29.62 -18.95 17.44
C ASP A 2 29.40 -19.67 16.11
N MET A 3 28.17 -19.60 15.59
CA MET A 3 27.85 -20.15 14.28
C MET A 3 28.51 -19.30 13.19
N THR A 4 29.11 -19.94 12.19
CA THR A 4 29.60 -19.22 11.02
C THR A 4 28.43 -18.60 10.24
N ASN A 5 28.65 -17.49 9.54
CA ASN A 5 27.61 -16.84 8.71
C ASN A 5 26.91 -17.83 7.74
N LYS A 6 27.64 -18.87 7.30
CA LYS A 6 27.12 -19.94 6.44
C LYS A 6 26.15 -20.87 7.20
N GLU A 7 26.57 -21.40 8.35
CA GLU A 7 25.73 -22.27 9.19
C GLU A 7 24.48 -21.54 9.71
N TYR A 8 24.63 -20.24 10.01
CA TYR A 8 23.47 -19.42 10.39
C TYR A 8 22.48 -19.27 9.24
N GLY A 9 22.97 -19.06 8.01
CA GLY A 9 22.14 -18.99 6.81
C GLY A 9 21.37 -20.29 6.54
N GLU A 10 22.03 -21.45 6.67
CA GLU A 10 21.38 -22.75 6.50
C GLU A 10 20.36 -23.06 7.60
N TYR A 11 20.68 -22.71 8.85
CA TYR A 11 19.76 -22.84 9.99
C TYR A 11 18.48 -22.00 9.80
N VAL A 12 18.62 -20.75 9.34
CA VAL A 12 17.48 -19.86 9.09
C VAL A 12 16.67 -20.33 7.87
N ASN A 13 17.32 -20.78 6.79
CA ASN A 13 16.63 -21.32 5.62
C ASN A 13 15.85 -22.60 5.97
N GLY A 14 16.42 -23.50 6.77
CA GLY A 14 15.75 -24.73 7.21
C GLY A 14 14.51 -24.48 8.09
N LYS A 15 14.44 -23.32 8.76
CA LYS A 15 13.29 -22.92 9.59
C LYS A 15 12.28 -22.04 8.85
N SER A 16 12.64 -21.50 7.68
CA SER A 16 11.79 -20.58 6.92
C SER A 16 10.80 -21.35 6.05
N LYS A 17 9.50 -21.17 6.27
CA LYS A 17 8.47 -21.71 5.37
C LYS A 17 8.57 -20.98 4.01
N PRO A 18 8.59 -21.70 2.87
CA PRO A 18 8.55 -21.06 1.57
C PRO A 18 7.24 -20.26 1.45
N SER A 19 7.36 -18.96 1.20
CA SER A 19 6.18 -18.13 0.96
C SER A 19 5.49 -18.56 -0.34
N PRO A 20 4.15 -18.53 -0.40
CA PRO A 20 3.42 -18.85 -1.62
C PRO A 20 3.50 -17.68 -2.62
N ILE A 21 4.69 -17.48 -3.22
CA ILE A 21 5.04 -16.33 -4.05
C ILE A 21 3.99 -16.08 -5.15
N LEU A 22 3.62 -17.12 -5.91
CA LEU A 22 2.65 -16.98 -7.00
C LEU A 22 1.28 -16.49 -6.51
N LYS A 23 0.79 -17.04 -5.38
CA LYS A 23 -0.48 -16.61 -4.78
C LYS A 23 -0.42 -15.14 -4.35
N ASN A 24 0.68 -14.74 -3.72
CA ASN A 24 0.87 -13.36 -3.27
C ASN A 24 0.98 -12.39 -4.45
N LEU A 25 1.63 -12.80 -5.54
CA LEU A 25 1.72 -12.01 -6.76
C LEU A 25 0.36 -11.80 -7.41
N ILE A 26 -0.42 -12.87 -7.59
CA ILE A 26 -1.78 -12.77 -8.16
C ILE A 26 -2.65 -11.88 -7.27
N TRP A 27 -2.59 -12.07 -5.95
CA TRP A 27 -3.35 -11.26 -5.01
C TRP A 27 -2.95 -9.77 -5.07
N ALA A 28 -1.65 -9.48 -5.09
CA ALA A 28 -1.14 -8.12 -5.21
C ALA A 28 -1.54 -7.46 -6.53
N PHE A 29 -1.50 -8.20 -7.64
CA PHE A 29 -1.94 -7.72 -8.95
C PHE A 29 -3.43 -7.38 -8.95
N VAL A 30 -4.28 -8.26 -8.41
CA VAL A 30 -5.74 -8.01 -8.34
C VAL A 30 -6.05 -6.80 -7.48
N ILE A 31 -5.48 -6.72 -6.28
CA ILE A 31 -5.77 -5.59 -5.38
C ILE A 31 -5.22 -4.28 -5.94
N GLY A 32 -3.99 -4.27 -6.45
CA GLY A 32 -3.41 -3.08 -7.08
C GLY A 32 -4.22 -2.64 -8.30
N GLY A 33 -4.63 -3.59 -9.14
CA GLY A 33 -5.49 -3.34 -10.31
C GLY A 33 -6.86 -2.77 -9.94
N LEU A 34 -7.48 -3.25 -8.85
CA LEU A 34 -8.74 -2.68 -8.35
C LEU A 34 -8.57 -1.23 -7.90
N ILE A 35 -7.48 -0.90 -7.21
CA ILE A 35 -7.19 0.48 -6.80
C ILE A 35 -6.98 1.38 -8.03
N CYS A 36 -6.23 0.91 -9.03
CA CYS A 36 -6.07 1.62 -10.30
C CYS A 36 -7.40 1.81 -11.04
N THR A 37 -8.29 0.81 -10.99
CA THR A 37 -9.63 0.88 -11.58
C THR A 37 -10.48 1.96 -10.89
N VAL A 38 -10.40 2.06 -9.56
CA VAL A 38 -11.03 3.16 -8.81
C VAL A 38 -10.45 4.51 -9.22
N GLY A 39 -9.12 4.62 -9.35
CA GLY A 39 -8.46 5.84 -9.83
C GLY A 39 -8.92 6.25 -11.24
N GLN A 40 -9.06 5.29 -12.15
CA GLN A 40 -9.60 5.52 -13.50
C GLN A 40 -11.07 5.97 -13.45
N GLY A 41 -11.87 5.41 -12.55
CA GLY A 41 -13.26 5.82 -12.32
C GLY A 41 -13.35 7.27 -11.86
N LEU A 42 -12.52 7.68 -10.89
CA LEU A 42 -12.41 9.06 -10.43
C LEU A 42 -11.93 9.99 -11.55
N LEU A 43 -10.95 9.56 -12.34
CA LEU A 43 -10.45 10.35 -13.47
C LEU A 43 -11.56 10.65 -14.48
N ASN A 44 -12.35 9.63 -14.81
CA ASN A 44 -13.48 9.76 -15.71
C ASN A 44 -14.57 10.65 -15.12
N LEU A 45 -14.82 10.58 -13.80
CA LEU A 45 -15.76 11.45 -13.10
C LEU A 45 -15.32 12.92 -13.17
N TYR A 46 -14.07 13.22 -12.86
CA TYR A 46 -13.55 14.60 -12.90
C TYR A 46 -13.51 15.15 -14.33
N LYS A 47 -13.13 14.34 -15.32
CA LYS A 47 -13.22 14.73 -16.74
C LYS A 47 -14.67 15.04 -17.13
N LYS A 48 -15.64 14.22 -16.70
CA LYS A 48 -17.07 14.49 -16.92
C LYS A 48 -17.58 15.74 -16.20
N ALA A 49 -16.98 16.09 -15.07
CA ALA A 49 -17.27 17.32 -14.34
C ALA A 49 -16.66 18.58 -14.99
N GLY A 50 -15.93 18.44 -16.11
CA GLY A 50 -15.40 19.54 -16.90
C GLY A 50 -13.92 19.87 -16.65
N LEU A 51 -13.21 19.06 -15.85
CA LEU A 51 -11.77 19.26 -15.64
C LEU A 51 -10.97 18.83 -16.88
N THR A 52 -9.86 19.54 -17.13
CA THR A 52 -8.87 19.12 -18.12
C THR A 52 -8.25 17.78 -17.71
N ALA A 53 -7.61 17.06 -18.65
CA ALA A 53 -7.01 15.77 -18.33
C ALA A 53 -5.91 15.87 -17.26
N GLU A 54 -5.19 17.00 -17.23
CA GLU A 54 -4.11 17.29 -16.28
C GLU A 54 -4.67 17.61 -14.89
N ASP A 55 -5.66 18.50 -14.83
CA ASP A 55 -6.33 18.86 -13.56
C ASP A 55 -7.07 17.65 -12.97
N ALA A 56 -7.71 16.85 -13.82
CA ALA A 56 -8.39 15.63 -13.39
C ALA A 56 -7.39 14.62 -12.81
N GLY A 57 -6.20 14.46 -13.42
CA GLY A 57 -5.14 13.60 -12.89
C GLY A 57 -4.64 14.06 -11.52
N SER A 58 -4.47 15.37 -11.36
CA SER A 58 -4.12 15.98 -10.07
C SER A 58 -5.22 15.76 -9.03
N ALA A 59 -6.48 15.98 -9.39
CA ALA A 59 -7.63 15.79 -8.51
C ALA A 59 -7.79 14.32 -8.06
N VAL A 60 -7.56 13.34 -8.96
CA VAL A 60 -7.54 11.91 -8.58
C VAL A 60 -6.45 11.64 -7.55
N SER A 61 -5.23 12.12 -7.82
CA SER A 61 -4.08 11.89 -6.95
C SER A 61 -4.31 12.46 -5.56
N MET A 62 -4.77 13.72 -5.48
CA MET A 62 -5.11 14.38 -4.23
C MET A 62 -6.20 13.62 -3.45
N THR A 63 -7.25 13.17 -4.15
CA THR A 63 -8.36 12.42 -3.54
C THR A 63 -7.90 11.09 -2.96
N LEU A 64 -7.10 10.33 -3.72
CA LEU A 64 -6.57 9.03 -3.26
C LEU A 64 -5.60 9.20 -2.09
N ILE A 65 -4.72 10.20 -2.13
CA ILE A 65 -3.80 10.51 -1.03
C ILE A 65 -4.59 10.90 0.21
N PHE A 66 -5.55 11.82 0.10
CA PHE A 66 -6.38 12.27 1.21
C PHE A 66 -7.16 11.11 1.83
N ALA A 67 -7.81 10.28 0.99
CA ALA A 67 -8.57 9.14 1.47
C ALA A 67 -7.66 8.12 2.19
N ALA A 68 -6.48 7.83 1.65
CA ALA A 68 -5.51 6.96 2.29
C ALA A 68 -4.99 7.53 3.61
N ALA A 69 -4.63 8.81 3.65
CA ALA A 69 -4.19 9.51 4.85
C ALA A 69 -5.27 9.49 5.95
N LEU A 70 -6.52 9.77 5.58
CA LEU A 70 -7.65 9.73 6.51
C LEU A 70 -7.88 8.32 7.06
N LEU A 71 -7.90 7.30 6.20
CA LEU A 71 -8.04 5.91 6.62
C LEU A 71 -6.87 5.44 7.50
N THR A 72 -5.66 5.96 7.26
CA THR A 72 -4.47 5.70 8.09
C THR A 72 -4.64 6.32 9.48
N GLY A 73 -5.05 7.59 9.54
CA GLY A 73 -5.35 8.28 10.80
C GLY A 73 -6.46 7.63 11.62
N LEU A 74 -7.43 6.99 10.97
CA LEU A 74 -8.49 6.22 11.63
C LEU A 74 -8.07 4.78 12.01
N GLY A 75 -6.86 4.35 11.66
CA GLY A 75 -6.37 2.98 11.91
C GLY A 75 -7.07 1.89 11.09
N LEU A 76 -7.80 2.27 10.03
CA LEU A 76 -8.46 1.34 9.11
C LEU A 76 -7.52 0.90 7.99
N PHE A 77 -6.62 1.78 7.54
CA PHE A 77 -5.73 1.50 6.43
C PHE A 77 -4.80 0.31 6.74
N ASP A 78 -4.21 0.24 7.94
CA ASP A 78 -3.36 -0.89 8.33
C ASP A 78 -4.10 -2.23 8.32
N LYS A 79 -5.38 -2.25 8.72
CA LYS A 79 -6.21 -3.47 8.69
C LYS A 79 -6.49 -3.92 7.25
N LEU A 80 -6.78 -2.94 6.37
CA LEU A 80 -6.96 -3.19 4.95
C LEU A 80 -5.65 -3.67 4.31
N ALA A 81 -4.54 -2.99 4.59
CA ALA A 81 -3.21 -3.31 4.05
C ALA A 81 -2.73 -4.70 4.47
N LYS A 82 -2.96 -5.13 5.71
CA LYS A 82 -2.66 -6.50 6.16
C LYS A 82 -3.42 -7.57 5.38
N ARG A 83 -4.65 -7.29 4.94
CA ARG A 83 -5.49 -8.23 4.18
C ARG A 83 -5.25 -8.16 2.66
N ALA A 84 -4.98 -6.97 2.15
CA ALA A 84 -4.67 -6.71 0.75
C ALA A 84 -3.21 -7.06 0.36
N GLY A 85 -2.31 -7.10 1.34
CA GLY A 85 -0.90 -7.37 1.13
C GLY A 85 -0.21 -6.30 0.29
N ALA A 86 0.79 -6.71 -0.49
CA ALA A 86 1.61 -5.78 -1.27
C ALA A 86 0.81 -4.93 -2.28
N GLY A 87 -0.37 -5.40 -2.73
CA GLY A 87 -1.19 -4.70 -3.73
C GLY A 87 -1.73 -3.34 -3.28
N THR A 88 -1.90 -3.10 -1.97
CA THR A 88 -2.28 -1.78 -1.41
C THR A 88 -1.10 -0.85 -1.17
N LEU A 89 0.12 -1.40 -1.11
CA LEU A 89 1.34 -0.66 -0.78
C LEU A 89 2.03 -0.08 -2.03
N VAL A 90 1.86 -0.72 -3.19
CA VAL A 90 2.45 -0.26 -4.47
C VAL A 90 1.80 1.01 -5.04
N PRO A 91 0.47 1.20 -4.99
CA PRO A 91 -0.18 2.42 -5.48
C PRO A 91 0.13 3.65 -4.60
N ILE A 92 -0.23 4.85 -5.08
CA ILE A 92 -0.03 6.13 -4.37
C ILE A 92 -0.62 6.16 -2.95
N THR A 93 -1.63 5.32 -2.69
CA THR A 93 -2.22 5.12 -1.35
C THR A 93 -1.22 4.54 -0.35
N GLY A 94 -0.31 3.67 -0.79
CA GLY A 94 0.73 3.09 0.06
C GLY A 94 1.79 4.11 0.45
N PHE A 95 2.15 5.00 -0.49
CA PHE A 95 3.00 6.16 -0.20
C PHE A 95 2.37 7.07 0.86
N ALA A 96 1.08 7.39 0.72
CA ALA A 96 0.37 8.21 1.71
C ALA A 96 0.38 7.59 3.12
N ASN A 97 0.10 6.28 3.23
CA ASN A 97 0.20 5.57 4.51
C ASN A 97 1.62 5.62 5.09
N ALA A 98 2.65 5.36 4.28
CA ALA A 98 4.05 5.38 4.72
C ALA A 98 4.51 6.76 5.25
N MET A 99 3.89 7.84 4.79
CA MET A 99 4.14 9.20 5.30
C MET A 99 3.32 9.51 6.56
N VAL A 100 2.06 9.04 6.63
CA VAL A 100 1.12 9.39 7.70
C VAL A 100 1.32 8.55 8.95
N SER A 101 1.60 7.25 8.82
CA SER A 101 1.85 6.37 9.97
C SER A 101 2.95 6.90 10.92
N PRO A 102 4.18 7.21 10.45
CA PRO A 102 5.22 7.74 11.34
C PRO A 102 4.88 9.13 11.90
N ALA A 103 4.13 9.96 11.16
CA ALA A 103 3.70 11.26 11.63
C ALA A 103 2.70 11.16 12.81
N LEU A 104 1.89 10.09 12.86
CA LEU A 104 0.98 9.81 13.97
C LEU A 104 1.70 9.16 15.15
N GLU A 105 2.62 8.23 14.88
CA GLU A 105 3.42 7.57 15.93
C GLU A 105 4.30 8.57 16.67
N PHE A 106 4.95 9.52 15.97
CA PHE A 106 5.75 10.57 16.60
C PHE A 106 4.97 11.44 17.59
N LYS A 107 3.64 11.57 17.41
CA LYS A 107 2.77 12.31 18.34
C LYS A 107 2.32 11.49 19.55
N SER A 108 2.46 10.17 19.49
CA SER A 108 1.95 9.25 20.52
C SER A 108 2.97 8.99 21.64
N GLU A 109 4.20 9.47 21.48
CA GLU A 109 5.33 9.29 22.42
C GLU A 109 5.58 10.48 23.36
N ASP A 110 4.63 11.43 23.47
CA ASP A 110 4.57 12.47 24.50
C ASP A 110 3.48 12.20 25.56
#